data_AF-K1WIC7-F1
#
_entry.id   AF-K1WIC7-F1
#
_cell.length_a   1.000
_cell.length_b   1.000
_cell.length_c   1.000
_cell.angle_alpha   90.00
_cell.angle_beta   90.00
_cell.angle_gamma   90.00
#
_symmetry.space_group_name_H-M   'P 1'
#
loop_
_entity.id
_entity.type
_entity.pdbx_description
1 polymer ?
#
loop_
_entity_poly.entity_id
_entity_poly.type
_entity_poly.pdbx_seq_one_letter_code
_entity_poly.pdbx_strand_id
1 'polypeptide(L)'
;MSLFQDRHPPPGWIHGLLTAACILSIALPPGFLRVSSGAIISGIYLYMLGWTAEQSRDAYLLGVSTSILVLRWIDLVVLHRPERDFWKKAGSATGRADGRAPNDALGRLKWFFFLWNNQRGVGWNIEPDCLPPPVGEDCPRSSFIKYNLISGLAAYLGLDAVQLMLRDAYALEITPFFEMPMTKQVFISWAAAFKLYCTISLLYSLGAVTVLVHIFDPVDWPPMFGSFHQDAWSIRRMWGKCWHQMMRRPCAEAGRITKEACGLRKGTFGSRYSQIWIGFAMSALIHHAGATVSMFADGGYWQAMFFMVQPVGIMFEDGIIEAGKRFGLDPAIRILLGIFMVLLVFEIHSFVSAEIMA
;
A
#
# COMPACT_ATOMS: atom_id res chain seq x y z
N MET A 1 -8.53 2.50 35.43
CA MET A 1 -7.63 2.10 34.33
C MET A 1 -7.68 0.57 34.20
N SER A 2 -8.87 0.02 33.88
CA SER A 2 -9.15 -1.43 33.94
C SER A 2 -10.08 -1.92 32.81
N LEU A 3 -10.16 -1.20 31.69
CA LEU A 3 -11.05 -1.53 30.55
C LEU A 3 -10.36 -2.34 29.43
N PHE A 4 -9.16 -2.85 29.70
CA PHE A 4 -8.34 -3.60 28.73
C PHE A 4 -7.96 -5.01 29.22
N GLN A 5 -8.66 -5.56 30.23
CA GLN A 5 -8.47 -6.95 30.63
C GLN A 5 -9.31 -7.89 29.74
N ASP A 6 -8.63 -8.88 29.17
CA ASP A 6 -9.11 -10.04 28.41
C ASP A 6 -9.97 -9.75 27.17
N ARG A 7 -9.32 -9.31 26.09
CA ARG A 7 -9.94 -9.28 24.76
C ARG A 7 -9.45 -10.51 23.97
N HIS A 8 -10.34 -11.47 23.69
CA HIS A 8 -10.02 -12.68 22.91
C HIS A 8 -10.02 -12.44 21.39
N PRO A 9 -9.07 -13.02 20.62
CA PRO A 9 -9.01 -12.87 19.17
C PRO A 9 -10.34 -13.03 18.47
N PRO A 10 -10.66 -12.14 17.51
CA PRO A 10 -11.87 -12.29 16.77
C PRO A 10 -11.78 -13.63 16.05
N PRO A 11 -12.93 -14.27 15.81
CA PRO A 11 -12.93 -15.52 15.08
C PRO A 11 -12.21 -15.37 13.74
N GLY A 12 -11.34 -16.32 13.39
CA GLY A 12 -10.51 -16.22 12.17
C GLY A 12 -11.31 -16.05 10.86
N TRP A 13 -12.60 -16.38 10.87
CA TRP A 13 -13.50 -16.17 9.74
C TRP A 13 -13.98 -14.73 9.56
N ILE A 14 -13.84 -13.84 10.55
CA ILE A 14 -14.44 -12.50 10.51
C ILE A 14 -13.87 -11.63 9.39
N HIS A 15 -12.57 -11.75 9.12
CA HIS A 15 -11.92 -11.01 8.04
C HIS A 15 -12.45 -11.47 6.67
N GLY A 16 -12.71 -12.78 6.53
CA GLY A 16 -13.37 -13.35 5.37
C GLY A 16 -14.81 -12.85 5.23
N LEU A 17 -15.56 -12.77 6.34
CA LEU A 17 -16.91 -12.22 6.34
C LEU A 17 -16.94 -10.75 5.92
N LEU A 18 -16.03 -9.91 6.44
CA LEU A 18 -15.91 -8.51 6.03
C LEU A 18 -15.63 -8.40 4.52
N THR A 19 -14.66 -9.18 4.03
CA THR A 19 -14.32 -9.21 2.60
C THR A 19 -15.52 -9.61 1.75
N ALA A 20 -16.24 -10.67 2.15
CA ALA A 20 -17.44 -11.11 1.47
C ALA A 20 -18.54 -10.05 1.50
N ALA A 21 -18.78 -9.39 2.64
CA ALA A 21 -19.76 -8.32 2.76
C ALA A 21 -19.45 -7.15 1.82
N CYS A 22 -18.18 -6.74 1.73
CA CYS A 22 -17.76 -5.69 0.81
C CYS A 22 -17.98 -6.07 -0.66
N ILE A 23 -17.57 -7.28 -1.06
CA ILE A 23 -17.71 -7.76 -2.45
C ILE A 23 -19.18 -7.96 -2.82
N LEU A 24 -19.94 -8.66 -1.98
CA LEU A 24 -21.34 -9.02 -2.24
C LEU A 24 -22.27 -7.80 -2.20
N SER A 25 -21.84 -6.66 -1.65
CA SER A 25 -22.61 -5.42 -1.71
C SER A 25 -22.99 -5.03 -3.15
N ILE A 26 -22.20 -5.41 -4.16
CA ILE A 26 -22.52 -5.14 -5.58
C ILE A 26 -23.81 -5.80 -6.04
N ALA A 27 -24.24 -6.90 -5.38
CA ALA A 27 -25.49 -7.58 -5.69
C ALA A 27 -26.72 -6.74 -5.33
N LEU A 28 -26.57 -5.75 -4.45
CA LEU A 28 -27.63 -4.81 -4.11
C LEU A 28 -27.81 -3.76 -5.22
N PRO A 29 -29.04 -3.28 -5.47
CA PRO A 29 -29.29 -2.22 -6.45
C PRO A 29 -28.49 -0.96 -6.15
N PRO A 30 -27.95 -0.27 -7.18
CA PRO A 30 -27.16 0.94 -6.98
C PRO A 30 -28.00 2.02 -6.28
N GLY A 31 -27.38 2.74 -5.34
CA GLY A 31 -28.04 3.77 -4.53
C GLY A 31 -28.08 3.40 -3.05
N PHE A 32 -29.13 3.86 -2.36
CA PHE A 32 -29.24 3.77 -0.89
C PHE A 32 -29.13 2.32 -0.37
N LEU A 33 -29.80 1.36 -1.01
CA LEU A 33 -29.77 -0.04 -0.59
C LEU A 33 -28.35 -0.62 -0.59
N ARG A 34 -27.58 -0.36 -1.64
CA ARG A 34 -26.18 -0.80 -1.70
C ARG A 34 -25.33 -0.13 -0.61
N VAL A 35 -25.50 1.17 -0.38
CA VAL A 35 -24.74 1.89 0.65
C VAL A 35 -25.15 1.46 2.07
N SER A 36 -26.39 1.00 2.28
CA SER A 36 -26.83 0.51 3.60
C SER A 36 -26.10 -0.73 4.09
N SER A 37 -25.45 -1.52 3.21
CA SER A 37 -24.53 -2.58 3.64
C SER A 37 -23.35 -2.03 4.45
N GLY A 38 -23.08 -0.73 4.32
CA GLY A 38 -22.10 0.01 5.11
C GLY A 38 -22.33 -0.10 6.62
N ALA A 39 -23.57 -0.22 7.10
CA ALA A 39 -23.82 -0.39 8.53
C ALA A 39 -23.23 -1.72 9.06
N ILE A 40 -23.37 -2.81 8.30
CA ILE A 40 -22.80 -4.12 8.63
C ILE A 40 -21.29 -4.07 8.51
N ILE A 41 -20.77 -3.52 7.41
CA ILE A 41 -19.33 -3.39 7.14
C ILE A 41 -18.65 -2.57 8.24
N SER A 42 -19.21 -1.41 8.60
CA SER A 42 -18.71 -0.56 9.69
C SER A 42 -18.85 -1.23 11.05
N GLY A 43 -19.94 -1.96 11.31
CA GLY A 43 -20.08 -2.74 12.55
C GLY A 43 -18.98 -3.79 12.71
N ILE A 44 -18.70 -4.57 11.66
CA ILE A 44 -17.61 -5.55 11.66
C ILE A 44 -16.26 -4.85 11.81
N TYR A 45 -16.04 -3.75 11.08
CA TYR A 45 -14.80 -2.97 11.18
C TYR A 45 -14.54 -2.45 12.60
N LEU A 46 -15.54 -1.81 13.21
CA LEU A 46 -15.44 -1.27 14.56
C LEU A 46 -15.30 -2.37 15.60
N TYR A 47 -15.95 -3.52 15.42
CA TYR A 47 -15.73 -4.70 16.25
C TYR A 47 -14.28 -5.20 16.17
N MET A 48 -13.71 -5.27 14.97
CA MET A 48 -12.32 -5.68 14.75
C MET A 48 -11.30 -4.68 15.31
N LEU A 49 -11.58 -3.37 15.24
CA LEU A 49 -10.74 -2.33 15.87
C LEU A 49 -10.91 -2.27 17.39
N GLY A 50 -12.10 -2.57 17.89
CA GLY A 50 -12.39 -2.64 19.32
C GLY A 50 -11.77 -3.85 20.00
N TRP A 51 -11.33 -4.85 19.22
CA TRP A 51 -10.58 -5.98 19.73
C TRP A 51 -9.07 -5.69 19.78
N THR A 52 -8.37 -6.31 20.74
CA THR A 52 -6.93 -6.17 20.91
C THR A 52 -6.27 -7.51 21.21
N ALA A 53 -5.20 -7.85 20.48
CA ALA A 53 -4.41 -9.08 20.64
C ALA A 53 -3.23 -8.89 21.58
N GLU A 54 -2.58 -9.99 21.97
CA GLU A 54 -1.15 -9.93 22.27
C GLU A 54 -0.40 -9.28 21.10
N GLN A 55 0.56 -8.41 21.42
CA GLN A 55 1.36 -7.71 20.43
C GLN A 55 1.96 -8.69 19.45
N SER A 56 1.45 -8.67 18.22
CA SER A 56 1.82 -9.61 17.18
C SER A 56 1.68 -8.99 15.81
N ARG A 57 2.52 -9.48 14.90
CA ARG A 57 2.49 -9.11 13.48
C ARG A 57 1.14 -9.42 12.84
N ASP A 58 0.52 -10.55 13.20
CA ASP A 58 -0.76 -10.96 12.61
C ASP A 58 -1.90 -10.01 13.02
N ALA A 59 -1.94 -9.59 14.28
CA ALA A 59 -2.89 -8.58 14.75
C ALA A 59 -2.70 -7.23 14.04
N TYR A 60 -1.44 -6.82 13.84
CA TYR A 60 -1.11 -5.59 13.11
C TYR A 60 -1.58 -5.66 11.65
N LEU A 61 -1.26 -6.76 10.96
CA LEU A 61 -1.68 -6.98 9.58
C LEU A 61 -3.20 -7.06 9.45
N LEU A 62 -3.89 -7.64 10.43
CA LEU A 62 -5.35 -7.69 10.47
C LEU A 62 -5.95 -6.28 10.53
N GLY A 63 -5.46 -5.40 11.40
CA GLY A 63 -5.96 -4.02 11.49
C GLY A 63 -5.72 -3.22 10.21
N VAL A 64 -4.53 -3.38 9.61
CA VAL A 64 -4.16 -2.75 8.33
C VAL A 64 -5.05 -3.27 7.19
N SER A 65 -5.16 -4.60 7.03
CA SER A 65 -5.91 -5.21 5.93
C SER A 65 -7.39 -4.85 6.00
N THR A 66 -7.98 -4.89 7.19
CA THR A 66 -9.38 -4.55 7.44
C THR A 66 -9.65 -3.09 7.06
N SER A 67 -8.75 -2.17 7.42
CA SER A 67 -8.85 -0.76 7.04
C SER A 67 -8.78 -0.57 5.53
N ILE A 68 -7.88 -1.29 4.83
CA ILE A 68 -7.77 -1.25 3.38
C ILE A 68 -9.05 -1.78 2.70
N LEU A 69 -9.64 -2.86 3.21
CA LEU A 69 -10.90 -3.42 2.68
C LEU A 69 -12.05 -2.40 2.76
N VAL A 70 -12.21 -1.74 3.92
CA VAL A 70 -13.26 -0.74 4.12
C VAL A 70 -13.03 0.47 3.23
N LEU A 71 -11.80 0.99 3.14
CA LEU A 71 -11.48 2.12 2.27
C LEU A 71 -11.70 1.80 0.80
N ARG A 72 -11.39 0.57 0.37
CA ARG A 72 -11.67 0.10 -0.98
C ARG A 72 -13.17 0.02 -1.25
N TRP A 73 -13.95 -0.44 -0.29
CA TRP A 73 -15.41 -0.43 -0.42
C TRP A 73 -15.96 0.99 -0.51
N ILE A 74 -15.48 1.92 0.32
CA ILE A 74 -15.86 3.33 0.25
C ILE A 74 -15.54 3.91 -1.13
N ASP A 75 -14.31 3.72 -1.63
CA ASP A 75 -13.91 4.17 -2.96
C ASP A 75 -14.80 3.58 -4.05
N LEU A 76 -14.88 2.25 -4.16
CA LEU A 76 -15.55 1.63 -5.30
C LEU A 76 -17.07 1.77 -5.24
N VAL A 77 -17.68 1.71 -4.05
CA VAL A 77 -19.13 1.52 -3.89
C VAL A 77 -19.86 2.75 -3.34
N VAL A 78 -19.24 3.50 -2.43
CA VAL A 78 -19.87 4.68 -1.82
C VAL A 78 -19.64 5.92 -2.66
N LEU A 79 -18.41 6.14 -3.09
CA LEU A 79 -18.01 7.33 -3.84
C LEU A 79 -18.26 7.20 -5.34
N HIS A 80 -18.30 5.96 -5.84
CA HIS A 80 -18.48 5.66 -7.25
C HIS A 80 -19.67 4.72 -7.46
N ARG A 81 -20.15 4.68 -8.70
CA ARG A 81 -21.04 3.63 -9.19
C ARG A 81 -20.19 2.66 -10.02
N PRO A 82 -19.82 1.48 -9.49
CA PRO A 82 -18.87 0.60 -10.15
C PRO A 82 -19.18 0.36 -11.62
N GLU A 83 -20.43 0.04 -11.93
CA GLU A 83 -20.89 -0.32 -13.27
C GLU A 83 -20.76 0.81 -14.30
N ARG A 84 -20.79 2.07 -13.83
CA ARG A 84 -20.72 3.28 -14.67
C ARG A 84 -19.31 3.88 -14.68
N ASP A 85 -18.60 3.84 -13.57
CA ASP A 85 -17.37 4.61 -13.39
C ASP A 85 -16.11 3.80 -13.72
N PHE A 86 -16.22 2.47 -13.72
CA PHE A 86 -15.09 1.59 -14.02
C PHE A 86 -15.32 0.74 -15.27
N TRP A 87 -14.24 0.54 -16.02
CA TRP A 87 -14.22 -0.35 -17.19
C TRP A 87 -12.79 -0.82 -17.45
N LYS A 88 -12.66 -2.01 -18.05
CA LYS A 88 -11.37 -2.48 -18.56
C LYS A 88 -10.99 -1.74 -19.84
N LYS A 89 -9.73 -1.35 -19.98
CA LYS A 89 -9.17 -0.76 -21.21
C LYS A 89 -9.07 -1.83 -22.30
N ALA A 90 -9.24 -1.45 -23.56
CA ALA A 90 -9.02 -2.34 -24.71
C ALA A 90 -7.56 -2.82 -24.72
N GLY A 91 -7.33 -4.11 -24.99
CA GLY A 91 -5.99 -4.74 -24.89
C GLY A 91 -5.74 -5.52 -23.59
N SER A 92 -6.57 -5.35 -22.55
CA SER A 92 -6.63 -6.30 -21.43
C SER A 92 -7.06 -7.68 -21.96
N ALA A 93 -6.43 -8.76 -21.50
CA ALA A 93 -6.58 -10.20 -21.84
C ALA A 93 -7.98 -10.72 -22.28
N THR A 94 -9.04 -9.99 -21.97
CA THR A 94 -10.44 -10.33 -22.28
C THR A 94 -11.01 -9.76 -23.60
N GLY A 95 -10.25 -9.00 -24.40
CA GLY A 95 -10.54 -8.82 -25.83
C GLY A 95 -11.88 -8.19 -26.25
N ARG A 96 -12.52 -7.33 -25.44
CA ARG A 96 -13.69 -6.54 -25.88
C ARG A 96 -13.53 -5.06 -25.57
N ALA A 97 -13.82 -4.22 -26.56
CA ALA A 97 -13.73 -2.76 -26.50
C ALA A 97 -14.71 -2.11 -25.50
N ASP A 98 -15.70 -2.85 -25.00
CA ASP A 98 -16.59 -2.43 -23.91
C ASP A 98 -16.41 -3.31 -22.67
N GLY A 99 -15.32 -3.09 -21.92
CA GLY A 99 -15.01 -3.76 -20.64
C GLY A 99 -15.92 -3.38 -19.47
N ARG A 100 -17.17 -3.01 -19.76
CA ARG A 100 -18.20 -2.57 -18.81
C ARG A 100 -18.77 -3.73 -18.00
N ALA A 101 -19.42 -3.40 -16.90
CA ALA A 101 -20.06 -4.39 -16.05
C ALA A 101 -21.19 -5.13 -16.80
N PRO A 102 -21.21 -6.48 -16.74
CA PRO A 102 -22.31 -7.27 -17.33
C PRO A 102 -23.67 -6.97 -16.68
N ASN A 103 -24.73 -7.17 -17.47
CA ASN A 103 -26.10 -6.96 -17.01
C ASN A 103 -26.57 -8.07 -16.07
N ASP A 104 -26.13 -9.31 -16.28
CA ASP A 104 -26.49 -10.45 -15.44
C ASP A 104 -25.78 -10.43 -14.08
N ALA A 105 -26.43 -10.96 -13.05
CA ALA A 105 -25.95 -10.86 -11.66
C ALA A 105 -24.62 -11.58 -11.44
N LEU A 106 -24.45 -12.79 -11.99
CA LEU A 106 -23.25 -13.60 -11.82
C LEU A 106 -22.04 -13.01 -12.56
N GLY A 107 -22.25 -12.56 -13.80
CA GLY A 107 -21.26 -11.85 -14.61
C GLY A 107 -20.82 -10.55 -13.95
N ARG A 108 -21.76 -9.79 -13.37
CA ARG A 108 -21.45 -8.58 -12.61
C ARG A 108 -20.65 -8.89 -11.34
N LEU A 109 -21.04 -9.92 -10.58
CA LEU A 109 -20.30 -10.33 -9.40
C LEU A 109 -18.88 -10.77 -9.76
N LYS A 110 -18.70 -11.57 -10.82
CA LYS A 110 -17.38 -11.97 -11.34
C LYS A 110 -16.55 -10.77 -11.79
N TRP A 111 -17.14 -9.85 -12.54
CA TRP A 111 -16.49 -8.62 -12.99
C TRP A 111 -16.04 -7.75 -11.80
N PHE A 112 -16.91 -7.59 -10.80
CA PHE A 112 -16.60 -6.81 -9.60
C PHE A 112 -15.58 -7.51 -8.72
N PHE A 113 -15.58 -8.85 -8.65
CA PHE A 113 -14.53 -9.61 -7.97
C PHE A 113 -13.15 -9.34 -8.57
N PHE A 114 -13.02 -9.27 -9.90
CA PHE A 114 -11.76 -8.91 -10.54
C PHE A 114 -11.37 -7.45 -10.30
N LEU A 115 -12.32 -6.52 -10.36
CA LEU A 115 -12.07 -5.13 -9.99
C LEU A 115 -11.61 -5.04 -8.53
N TRP A 116 -12.29 -5.73 -7.62
CA TRP A 116 -12.00 -5.77 -6.18
C TRP A 116 -10.61 -6.32 -5.90
N ASN A 117 -10.19 -7.41 -6.52
CA ASN A 117 -8.86 -7.98 -6.27
C ASN A 117 -7.73 -7.25 -7.00
N ASN A 118 -8.05 -6.35 -7.94
CA ASN A 118 -7.05 -5.53 -8.63
C ASN A 118 -6.79 -4.21 -7.88
N GLN A 119 -6.01 -4.29 -6.80
CA GLN A 119 -5.76 -3.14 -5.92
C GLN A 119 -5.17 -1.92 -6.65
N ARG A 120 -4.34 -2.18 -7.67
CA ARG A 120 -3.62 -1.17 -8.45
C ARG A 120 -4.37 -0.71 -9.70
N GLY A 121 -5.53 -1.30 -10.02
CA GLY A 121 -6.32 -0.94 -11.19
C GLY A 121 -5.67 -1.30 -12.54
N VAL A 122 -4.74 -2.25 -12.58
CA VAL A 122 -4.01 -2.66 -13.81
C VAL A 122 -4.99 -3.10 -14.90
N GLY A 123 -4.91 -2.54 -16.10
CA GLY A 123 -5.81 -2.82 -17.21
C GLY A 123 -7.19 -2.18 -17.09
N TRP A 124 -7.43 -1.36 -16.06
CA TRP A 124 -8.67 -0.60 -15.88
C TRP A 124 -8.46 0.88 -16.19
N ASN A 125 -9.55 1.61 -16.42
CA ASN A 125 -9.55 3.06 -16.61
C ASN A 125 -8.95 3.87 -15.44
N ILE A 126 -8.73 3.20 -14.32
CA ILE A 126 -8.20 3.73 -13.07
C ILE A 126 -6.74 3.38 -12.79
N GLU A 127 -6.07 2.73 -13.75
CA GLU A 127 -4.65 2.41 -13.64
C GLU A 127 -3.79 3.68 -13.48
N PRO A 128 -2.98 3.80 -12.42
CA PRO A 128 -2.09 4.94 -12.23
C PRO A 128 -0.95 4.97 -13.24
N ASP A 129 -0.60 6.16 -13.74
CA ASP A 129 0.53 6.36 -14.65
C ASP A 129 1.92 6.11 -14.01
N CYS A 130 1.96 5.93 -12.68
CA CYS A 130 3.20 5.74 -11.92
C CYS A 130 3.57 4.27 -11.71
N LEU A 131 2.74 3.32 -12.19
CA LEU A 131 3.08 1.92 -12.12
C LEU A 131 4.31 1.61 -12.98
N PRO A 132 5.19 0.69 -12.54
CA PRO A 132 6.25 0.20 -13.40
C PRO A 132 5.66 -0.46 -14.65
N PRO A 133 6.34 -0.35 -15.80
CA PRO A 133 5.82 -0.90 -17.04
C PRO A 133 5.65 -2.42 -16.94
N PRO A 134 4.56 -2.98 -17.51
CA PRO A 134 4.41 -4.42 -17.60
C PRO A 134 5.45 -5.00 -18.57
N VAL A 135 5.55 -6.34 -18.59
CA VAL A 135 6.22 -7.03 -19.69
C VAL A 135 5.48 -6.78 -21.01
N GLY A 136 6.17 -6.89 -22.14
CA GLY A 136 5.53 -6.74 -23.46
C GLY A 136 4.43 -7.78 -23.69
N GLU A 137 3.44 -7.44 -24.52
CA GLU A 137 2.30 -8.32 -24.85
C GLU A 137 2.75 -9.66 -25.46
N ASP A 138 3.87 -9.65 -26.18
CA ASP A 138 4.46 -10.83 -26.81
C ASP A 138 5.24 -11.74 -25.83
N CYS A 139 5.30 -11.38 -24.54
CA CYS A 139 6.06 -12.12 -23.54
C CYS A 139 5.52 -13.55 -23.38
N PRO A 140 6.33 -14.60 -23.66
CA PRO A 140 5.88 -15.97 -23.46
C PRO A 140 5.61 -16.23 -21.98
N ARG A 141 4.48 -16.86 -21.67
CA ARG A 141 4.11 -17.23 -20.28
C ARG A 141 5.22 -18.01 -19.57
N SER A 142 5.89 -18.93 -20.26
CA SER A 142 7.01 -19.70 -19.70
C SER A 142 8.17 -18.82 -19.23
N SER A 143 8.48 -17.76 -19.99
CA SER A 143 9.54 -16.81 -19.64
C SER A 143 9.13 -15.97 -18.43
N PHE A 144 7.90 -15.47 -18.42
CA PHE A 144 7.34 -14.73 -17.29
C PHE A 144 7.31 -15.57 -16.00
N ILE A 145 6.90 -16.83 -16.09
CA ILE A 145 6.88 -17.75 -14.95
C ILE A 145 8.27 -18.06 -14.46
N LYS A 146 9.22 -18.36 -15.36
CA LYS A 146 10.62 -18.58 -14.97
C LYS A 146 11.18 -17.36 -14.22
N TYR A 147 10.92 -16.16 -14.72
CA TYR A 147 11.31 -14.92 -14.05
C TYR A 147 10.68 -14.78 -12.66
N ASN A 148 9.37 -15.05 -12.52
CA ASN A 148 8.69 -14.98 -11.23
C ASN A 148 9.16 -16.06 -10.24
N LEU A 149 9.47 -17.26 -10.69
CA LEU A 149 10.03 -18.32 -9.85
C LEU A 149 11.42 -17.94 -9.32
N ILE A 150 12.29 -17.41 -10.19
CA ILE A 150 13.62 -16.94 -9.78
C ILE A 150 13.50 -15.76 -8.81
N SER A 151 12.64 -14.79 -9.12
CA SER A 151 12.41 -13.61 -8.29
C SER A 151 11.80 -13.99 -6.93
N GLY A 152 10.85 -14.93 -6.91
CA GLY A 152 10.24 -15.46 -5.70
C GLY A 152 11.24 -16.23 -4.84
N LEU A 153 12.10 -17.06 -5.44
CA LEU A 153 13.16 -17.76 -4.73
C LEU A 153 14.18 -16.78 -4.15
N ALA A 154 14.61 -15.77 -4.92
CA ALA A 154 15.50 -14.73 -4.42
C ALA A 154 14.87 -13.92 -3.27
N ALA A 155 13.57 -13.60 -3.38
CA ALA A 155 12.83 -12.93 -2.32
C ALA A 155 12.71 -13.80 -1.05
N TYR A 156 12.46 -15.10 -1.21
CA TYR A 156 12.43 -16.05 -0.09
C TYR A 156 13.79 -16.15 0.62
N LEU A 157 14.88 -16.34 -0.14
CA LEU A 157 16.23 -16.42 0.44
C LEU A 157 16.63 -15.10 1.12
N GLY A 158 16.28 -13.96 0.51
CA GLY A 158 16.50 -12.65 1.13
C GLY A 158 15.70 -12.46 2.42
N LEU A 159 14.45 -12.94 2.45
CA LEU A 159 13.59 -12.92 3.63
C LEU A 159 14.17 -13.78 4.76
N ASP A 160 14.61 -15.00 4.44
CA ASP A 160 15.21 -15.92 5.42
C ASP A 160 16.51 -15.34 6.01
N ALA A 161 17.41 -14.86 5.14
CA ALA A 161 18.66 -14.24 5.55
C ALA A 161 18.44 -13.02 6.47
N VAL A 162 17.56 -12.09 6.08
CA VAL A 162 17.32 -10.88 6.89
C VAL A 162 16.56 -11.19 8.18
N GLN A 163 15.70 -12.20 8.19
CA GLN A 163 15.02 -12.67 9.40
C GLN A 163 16.03 -13.23 10.41
N LEU A 164 17.02 -14.00 9.95
CA LEU A 164 18.12 -14.47 10.80
C LEU A 164 18.95 -13.29 11.33
N MET A 165 19.32 -12.34 10.46
CA MET A 165 20.07 -11.14 10.86
C MET A 165 19.34 -10.31 11.92
N LEU A 166 18.03 -10.08 11.75
CA LEU A 166 17.21 -9.35 12.71
C LEU A 166 17.07 -10.14 14.01
N ARG A 167 16.81 -11.44 13.95
CA ARG A 167 16.72 -12.29 15.14
C ARG A 167 17.99 -12.21 15.96
N ASP A 168 19.16 -12.31 15.32
CA ASP A 168 20.44 -12.26 16.01
C ASP A 168 20.74 -10.85 16.55
N ALA A 169 20.35 -9.80 15.82
CA ALA A 169 20.46 -8.42 16.29
C ALA A 169 19.62 -8.11 17.55
N TYR A 170 18.52 -8.87 17.75
CA TYR A 170 17.59 -8.74 18.88
C TYR A 170 17.74 -9.82 19.96
N ALA A 171 18.43 -10.94 19.70
CA ALA A 171 18.40 -12.14 20.55
C ALA A 171 18.80 -11.90 22.02
N LEU A 172 19.60 -10.86 22.29
CA LEU A 172 20.04 -10.47 23.64
C LEU A 172 19.84 -8.97 23.88
N GLU A 173 19.11 -8.29 23.00
CA GLU A 173 18.99 -6.84 23.05
C GLU A 173 17.80 -6.43 23.92
N ILE A 174 18.11 -5.85 25.08
CA ILE A 174 17.12 -5.33 26.03
C ILE A 174 17.02 -3.80 25.97
N THR A 175 17.92 -3.15 25.24
CA THR A 175 17.94 -1.69 25.09
C THR A 175 16.76 -1.26 24.23
N PRO A 176 15.95 -0.28 24.66
CA PRO A 176 14.93 0.33 23.81
C PRO A 176 15.54 0.82 22.50
N PHE A 177 14.79 0.72 21.40
CA PHE A 177 15.31 1.02 20.07
C PHE A 177 16.00 2.40 19.99
N PHE A 178 15.38 3.43 20.53
CA PHE A 178 15.90 4.80 20.49
C PHE A 178 17.15 5.03 21.36
N GLU A 179 17.46 4.12 22.26
CA GLU A 179 18.65 4.17 23.12
C GLU A 179 19.84 3.41 22.53
N MET A 180 19.63 2.63 21.46
CA MET A 180 20.71 1.90 20.78
C MET A 180 21.69 2.87 20.08
N PRO A 181 22.93 2.45 19.78
CA PRO A 181 23.81 3.24 18.91
C PRO A 181 23.16 3.53 17.55
N MET A 182 23.35 4.76 17.06
CA MET A 182 22.76 5.23 15.80
C MET A 182 22.96 4.24 14.64
N THR A 183 24.17 3.70 14.50
CA THR A 183 24.52 2.73 13.46
C THR A 183 23.68 1.45 13.52
N LYS A 184 23.35 0.98 14.74
CA LYS A 184 22.50 -0.20 14.94
C LYS A 184 21.03 0.11 14.61
N GLN A 185 20.54 1.28 15.01
CA GLN A 185 19.20 1.75 14.68
C GLN A 185 18.99 1.79 13.16
N VAL A 186 19.95 2.37 12.43
CA VAL A 186 19.96 2.46 10.97
C VAL A 186 19.98 1.06 10.34
N PHE A 187 20.90 0.20 10.78
CA PHE A 187 21.02 -1.16 10.24
C PHE A 187 19.74 -1.97 10.41
N ILE A 188 19.20 -2.04 11.63
CA ILE A 188 17.98 -2.80 11.95
C ILE A 188 16.84 -2.39 11.05
N SER A 189 16.71 -1.11 10.81
CA SER A 189 15.54 -0.60 10.15
C SER A 189 15.62 -0.67 8.63
N TRP A 190 16.82 -0.55 8.04
CA TRP A 190 17.04 -0.91 6.65
C TRP A 190 16.84 -2.41 6.42
N ALA A 191 17.29 -3.26 7.35
CA ALA A 191 17.00 -4.69 7.34
C ALA A 191 15.49 -4.96 7.43
N ALA A 192 14.77 -4.22 8.27
CA ALA A 192 13.32 -4.34 8.40
C ALA A 192 12.59 -3.89 7.11
N ALA A 193 13.01 -2.77 6.48
CA ALA A 193 12.50 -2.35 5.18
C ALA A 193 12.77 -3.39 4.07
N PHE A 194 13.96 -4.01 4.09
CA PHE A 194 14.32 -5.08 3.16
C PHE A 194 13.50 -6.35 3.40
N LYS A 195 13.28 -6.75 4.65
CA LYS A 195 12.35 -7.83 5.04
C LYS A 195 10.96 -7.60 4.47
N LEU A 196 10.44 -6.37 4.55
CA LEU A 196 9.15 -6.02 3.99
C LEU A 196 9.14 -6.08 2.45
N TYR A 197 10.19 -5.58 1.79
CA TYR A 197 10.38 -5.72 0.34
C TYR A 197 10.36 -7.19 -0.11
N CYS A 198 11.13 -8.05 0.55
CA CYS A 198 11.20 -9.49 0.27
C CYS A 198 9.85 -10.17 0.51
N THR A 199 9.16 -9.84 1.62
CA THR A 199 7.84 -10.39 1.92
C THR A 199 6.82 -10.07 0.83
N ILE A 200 6.72 -8.79 0.44
CA ILE A 200 5.78 -8.37 -0.61
C ILE A 200 6.15 -9.00 -1.94
N SER A 201 7.44 -9.05 -2.29
CA SER A 201 7.92 -9.66 -3.54
C SER A 201 7.58 -11.14 -3.61
N LEU A 202 7.77 -11.88 -2.51
CA LEU A 202 7.42 -13.29 -2.42
C LEU A 202 5.92 -13.52 -2.61
N LEU A 203 5.08 -12.78 -1.87
CA LEU A 203 3.62 -12.87 -2.00
C LEU A 203 3.14 -12.51 -3.42
N TYR A 204 3.79 -11.53 -4.05
CA TYR A 204 3.50 -11.14 -5.42
C TYR A 204 3.84 -12.26 -6.42
N SER A 205 5.02 -12.86 -6.29
CA SER A 205 5.43 -14.00 -7.13
C SER A 205 4.53 -15.23 -6.95
N LEU A 206 4.03 -15.47 -5.73
CA LEU A 206 3.03 -16.51 -5.48
C LEU A 206 1.71 -16.20 -6.19
N GLY A 207 1.24 -14.94 -6.14
CA GLY A 207 0.03 -14.53 -6.86
C GLY A 207 0.14 -14.69 -8.38
N ALA A 208 1.34 -14.51 -8.93
CA ALA A 208 1.61 -14.67 -10.36
C ALA A 208 1.38 -16.11 -10.87
N VAL A 209 1.20 -17.10 -9.98
CA VAL A 209 0.73 -18.46 -10.33
C VAL A 209 -0.57 -18.45 -11.13
N THR A 210 -1.39 -17.41 -10.98
CA THR A 210 -2.63 -17.22 -11.75
C THR A 210 -2.39 -17.14 -13.26
N VAL A 211 -1.18 -16.78 -13.71
CA VAL A 211 -0.76 -16.83 -15.12
C VAL A 211 -0.53 -18.27 -15.59
N LEU A 212 -0.13 -19.19 -14.71
CA LEU A 212 0.01 -20.63 -15.06
C LEU A 212 -1.34 -21.27 -15.37
N VAL A 213 -2.36 -20.89 -14.60
CA VAL A 213 -3.72 -21.45 -14.73
C VAL A 213 -4.60 -20.64 -15.68
N HIS A 214 -4.01 -19.77 -16.50
CA HIS A 214 -4.69 -18.99 -17.54
C HIS A 214 -5.83 -18.07 -17.03
N ILE A 215 -5.74 -17.59 -15.79
CA ILE A 215 -6.68 -16.58 -15.27
C ILE A 215 -6.28 -15.18 -15.76
N PHE A 216 -4.97 -14.91 -15.86
CA PHE A 216 -4.40 -13.64 -16.31
C PHE A 216 -3.25 -13.86 -17.30
N ASP A 217 -2.94 -12.81 -18.06
CA ASP A 217 -1.76 -12.77 -18.92
C ASP A 217 -0.56 -12.10 -18.22
N PRO A 218 0.67 -12.34 -18.70
CA PRO A 218 1.87 -11.70 -18.13
C PRO A 218 1.78 -10.17 -18.01
N VAL A 219 1.13 -9.51 -18.99
CA VAL A 219 0.95 -8.06 -19.03
C VAL A 219 0.05 -7.54 -17.89
N ASP A 220 -0.85 -8.38 -17.35
CA ASP A 220 -1.72 -8.02 -16.23
C ASP A 220 -0.98 -8.01 -14.88
N TRP A 221 0.30 -8.43 -14.86
CA TRP A 221 1.14 -8.52 -13.66
C TRP A 221 2.38 -7.59 -13.71
N PRO A 222 2.22 -6.27 -13.88
CA PRO A 222 3.35 -5.33 -13.85
C PRO A 222 4.06 -5.38 -12.48
N PRO A 223 5.40 -5.19 -12.42
CA PRO A 223 6.16 -5.31 -11.18
C PRO A 223 5.53 -4.57 -9.98
N MET A 224 5.67 -5.11 -8.77
CA MET A 224 5.09 -4.45 -7.58
C MET A 224 5.84 -3.16 -7.20
N PHE A 225 7.15 -3.17 -7.43
CA PHE A 225 8.09 -2.11 -7.13
C PHE A 225 8.63 -1.51 -8.44
N GLY A 226 8.93 -0.22 -8.40
CA GLY A 226 9.69 0.45 -9.46
C GLY A 226 11.19 0.19 -9.37
N SER A 227 11.96 0.85 -10.24
CA SER A 227 13.42 0.71 -10.24
C SER A 227 14.03 1.56 -9.12
N PHE A 228 14.48 0.94 -8.03
CA PHE A 228 15.20 1.66 -6.98
C PHE A 228 16.47 2.34 -7.51
N HIS A 229 17.20 1.70 -8.43
CA HIS A 229 18.39 2.29 -9.03
C HIS A 229 18.10 3.55 -9.86
N GLN A 230 17.01 3.57 -10.63
CA GLN A 230 16.71 4.69 -11.55
C GLN A 230 15.85 5.78 -10.91
N ASP A 231 14.98 5.41 -9.97
CA ASP A 231 13.93 6.30 -9.48
C ASP A 231 14.12 6.72 -8.01
N ALA A 232 14.89 6.00 -7.19
CA ALA A 232 14.99 6.25 -5.74
C ALA A 232 15.95 7.38 -5.36
N TRP A 233 16.03 8.43 -6.18
CA TRP A 233 16.88 9.59 -5.93
C TRP A 233 16.15 10.76 -5.25
N SER A 234 14.89 10.58 -4.85
CA SER A 234 14.13 11.59 -4.10
C SER A 234 13.03 10.92 -3.28
N ILE A 235 12.67 11.51 -2.14
CA ILE A 235 11.61 11.02 -1.23
C ILE A 235 10.30 10.92 -2.01
N ARG A 236 10.00 11.94 -2.82
CA ARG A 236 8.81 11.96 -3.67
C ARG A 236 8.75 10.76 -4.62
N ARG A 237 9.87 10.39 -5.25
CA ARG A 237 9.91 9.27 -6.20
C ARG A 237 10.00 7.92 -5.51
N MET A 238 10.68 7.85 -4.36
CA MET A 238 10.71 6.65 -3.54
C MET A 238 9.28 6.18 -3.25
N TRP A 239 8.43 7.04 -2.71
CA TRP A 239 7.02 6.70 -2.45
C TRP A 239 6.13 6.70 -3.70
N GLY A 240 6.42 7.57 -4.66
CA GLY A 240 5.58 7.78 -5.84
C GLY A 240 5.81 6.78 -6.98
N LYS A 241 6.95 6.07 -7.01
CA LYS A 241 7.36 5.20 -8.11
C LYS A 241 8.04 3.91 -7.65
N CYS A 242 8.88 3.95 -6.62
CA CYS A 242 9.72 2.81 -6.25
C CYS A 242 9.03 1.84 -5.31
N TRP A 243 8.53 2.35 -4.18
CA TRP A 243 7.92 1.56 -3.13
C TRP A 243 6.62 0.89 -3.62
N HIS A 244 6.10 -0.11 -2.90
CA HIS A 244 4.97 -0.90 -3.39
C HIS A 244 3.78 -0.01 -3.79
N GLN A 245 3.24 -0.19 -5.00
CA GLN A 245 2.17 0.69 -5.51
C GLN A 245 0.76 0.29 -5.04
N MET A 246 0.63 -0.67 -4.10
CA MET A 246 -0.66 -1.15 -3.57
C MET A 246 -1.51 -0.08 -2.89
N MET A 247 -0.87 0.92 -2.27
CA MET A 247 -1.55 1.99 -1.53
C MET A 247 -1.83 3.22 -2.38
N ARG A 248 -1.41 3.20 -3.66
CA ARG A 248 -1.47 4.38 -4.52
C ARG A 248 -2.89 4.91 -4.68
N ARG A 249 -3.85 4.03 -4.94
CA ARG A 249 -5.25 4.40 -5.16
C ARG A 249 -5.94 4.96 -3.91
N PRO A 250 -6.00 4.26 -2.75
CA PRO A 250 -6.69 4.80 -1.58
C PRO A 250 -6.11 6.15 -1.11
N CYS A 251 -4.78 6.31 -1.13
CA CYS A 251 -4.15 7.57 -0.75
C CYS A 251 -4.38 8.69 -1.78
N ALA A 252 -4.31 8.39 -3.08
CA ALA A 252 -4.52 9.40 -4.12
C ALA A 252 -5.98 9.85 -4.22
N GLU A 253 -6.94 8.93 -4.08
CA GLU A 253 -8.36 9.27 -4.11
C GLU A 253 -8.75 10.16 -2.93
N ALA A 254 -8.28 9.89 -1.71
CA ALA A 254 -8.51 10.76 -0.57
C ALA A 254 -7.98 12.18 -0.81
N GLY A 255 -6.77 12.30 -1.37
CA GLY A 255 -6.21 13.59 -1.77
C GLY A 255 -7.05 14.28 -2.84
N ARG A 256 -7.48 13.54 -3.88
CA ARG A 256 -8.30 14.05 -4.98
C ARG A 256 -9.63 14.63 -4.48
N ILE A 257 -10.31 13.88 -3.59
CA ILE A 257 -11.58 14.28 -2.96
C ILE A 257 -11.38 15.55 -2.14
N THR A 258 -10.34 15.61 -1.32
CA THR A 258 -10.06 16.81 -0.50
C THR A 258 -9.79 18.02 -1.38
N LYS A 259 -8.99 17.85 -2.44
CA LYS A 259 -8.72 18.91 -3.43
C LYS A 259 -10.01 19.41 -4.09
N GLU A 260 -10.93 18.53 -4.45
CA GLU A 260 -12.22 18.89 -5.04
C GLU A 260 -13.16 19.57 -4.05
N ALA A 261 -13.28 19.03 -2.83
CA ALA A 261 -14.11 19.59 -1.76
C ALA A 261 -13.66 21.01 -1.37
N CYS A 262 -12.34 21.26 -1.37
CA CYS A 262 -11.78 22.57 -1.10
C CYS A 262 -11.69 23.49 -2.33
N GLY A 263 -12.16 23.07 -3.51
CA GLY A 263 -12.10 23.87 -4.74
C GLY A 263 -10.69 24.24 -5.21
N LEU A 264 -9.67 23.45 -4.85
CA LEU A 264 -8.28 23.76 -5.15
C LEU A 264 -7.97 23.54 -6.64
N ARG A 265 -7.50 24.61 -7.31
CA ARG A 265 -7.17 24.56 -8.73
C ARG A 265 -5.98 23.65 -9.00
N LYS A 266 -6.11 22.74 -9.97
CA LYS A 266 -5.05 21.82 -10.41
C LYS A 266 -3.78 22.61 -10.77
N GLY A 267 -2.62 22.10 -10.35
CA GLY A 267 -1.31 22.71 -10.63
C GLY A 267 -0.87 23.79 -9.64
N THR A 268 -1.75 24.23 -8.73
CA THR A 268 -1.36 25.16 -7.66
C THR A 268 -0.57 24.48 -6.55
N PHE A 269 0.20 25.26 -5.78
CA PHE A 269 0.89 24.80 -4.58
C PHE A 269 -0.08 24.13 -3.59
N GLY A 270 -1.22 24.78 -3.31
CA GLY A 270 -2.24 24.26 -2.42
C GLY A 270 -2.80 22.92 -2.90
N SER A 271 -3.12 22.79 -4.19
CA SER A 271 -3.56 21.52 -4.78
C SER A 271 -2.50 20.43 -4.67
N ARG A 272 -1.23 20.73 -4.98
CA ARG A 272 -0.14 19.75 -4.92
C ARG A 272 0.08 19.21 -3.51
N TYR A 273 0.26 20.11 -2.54
CA TYR A 273 0.68 19.68 -1.20
C TYR A 273 -0.48 19.19 -0.34
N SER A 274 -1.70 19.72 -0.48
CA SER A 274 -2.87 19.13 0.22
C SER A 274 -3.04 17.65 -0.14
N GLN A 275 -2.94 17.29 -1.43
CA GLN A 275 -3.04 15.90 -1.86
C GLN A 275 -1.94 15.01 -1.28
N ILE A 276 -0.72 15.53 -1.12
CA ILE A 276 0.41 14.79 -0.55
C ILE A 276 0.20 14.59 0.95
N TRP A 277 -0.14 15.65 1.69
CA TRP A 277 -0.44 15.60 3.11
C TRP A 277 -1.57 14.62 3.42
N ILE A 278 -2.68 14.72 2.68
CA ILE A 278 -3.82 13.80 2.85
C ILE A 278 -3.44 12.37 2.47
N GLY A 279 -2.66 12.17 1.40
CA GLY A 279 -2.20 10.84 1.00
C GLY A 279 -1.38 10.15 2.10
N PHE A 280 -0.47 10.86 2.76
CA PHE A 280 0.30 10.34 3.89
C PHE A 280 -0.52 10.22 5.17
N ALA A 281 -1.44 11.14 5.44
CA ALA A 281 -2.37 11.01 6.56
C ALA A 281 -3.25 9.76 6.44
N MET A 282 -3.69 9.41 5.23
CA MET A 282 -4.40 8.15 5.01
C MET A 282 -3.54 6.93 5.31
N SER A 283 -2.27 6.92 4.91
CA SER A 283 -1.34 5.84 5.30
C SER A 283 -1.18 5.78 6.82
N ALA A 284 -1.00 6.93 7.49
CA ALA A 284 -0.90 7.01 8.94
C ALA A 284 -2.11 6.39 9.64
N LEU A 285 -3.32 6.71 9.22
CA LEU A 285 -4.56 6.18 9.79
C LEU A 285 -4.69 4.67 9.62
N ILE A 286 -4.35 4.15 8.43
CA ILE A 286 -4.41 2.71 8.14
C ILE A 286 -3.42 1.92 9.01
N HIS A 287 -2.21 2.46 9.21
CA HIS A 287 -1.20 1.82 10.03
C HIS A 287 -1.48 1.98 11.53
N HIS A 288 -2.04 3.11 11.95
CA HIS A 288 -2.52 3.34 13.31
C HIS A 288 -3.61 2.34 13.72
N ALA A 289 -4.51 1.96 12.80
CA ALA A 289 -5.47 0.89 13.03
C ALA A 289 -4.77 -0.46 13.31
N GLY A 290 -3.71 -0.78 12.58
CA GLY A 290 -2.87 -1.95 12.88
C GLY A 290 -2.23 -1.89 14.26
N ALA A 291 -1.63 -0.74 14.61
CA ALA A 291 -0.99 -0.52 15.91
C ALA A 291 -2.00 -0.65 17.07
N THR A 292 -3.22 -0.16 16.87
CA THR A 292 -4.31 -0.26 17.84
C THR A 292 -4.70 -1.72 18.10
N VAL A 293 -4.92 -2.50 17.03
CA VAL A 293 -5.30 -3.93 17.15
C VAL A 293 -4.17 -4.76 17.77
N SER A 294 -2.92 -4.39 17.51
CA SER A 294 -1.73 -5.06 18.05
C SER A 294 -1.26 -4.50 19.41
N MET A 295 -2.03 -3.62 20.06
CA MET A 295 -1.71 -3.04 21.39
C MET A 295 -0.32 -2.43 21.51
N PHE A 296 0.15 -1.75 20.47
CA PHE A 296 1.45 -1.09 20.56
C PHE A 296 1.44 -0.08 21.72
N ALA A 297 2.50 -0.08 22.53
CA ALA A 297 2.56 0.71 23.77
C ALA A 297 2.41 2.22 23.51
N ASP A 298 2.88 2.69 22.35
CA ASP A 298 2.76 4.08 21.89
C ASP A 298 1.43 4.38 21.19
N GLY A 299 0.54 3.38 21.08
CA GLY A 299 -0.72 3.45 20.32
C GLY A 299 -0.52 3.72 18.83
N GLY A 300 0.67 3.48 18.25
CA GLY A 300 1.00 3.82 16.87
C GLY A 300 1.33 5.29 16.64
N TYR A 301 1.60 6.06 17.70
CA TYR A 301 2.07 7.45 17.60
C TYR A 301 3.28 7.60 16.69
N TRP A 302 4.29 6.75 16.89
CA TRP A 302 5.53 6.82 16.11
C TRP A 302 5.25 6.53 14.64
N GLN A 303 4.37 5.58 14.34
CA GLN A 303 3.96 5.25 12.96
C GLN A 303 3.28 6.43 12.28
N ALA A 304 2.39 7.11 13.00
CA ALA A 304 1.77 8.32 12.49
C ALA A 304 2.82 9.40 12.19
N MET A 305 3.77 9.62 13.10
CA MET A 305 4.89 10.54 12.88
C MET A 305 5.73 10.17 11.65
N PHE A 306 6.03 8.87 11.47
CA PHE A 306 6.76 8.36 10.31
C PHE A 306 6.10 8.74 8.98
N PHE A 307 4.78 8.62 8.88
CA PHE A 307 4.07 8.99 7.65
C PHE A 307 3.92 10.51 7.51
N MET A 308 3.65 11.22 8.60
CA MET A 308 3.37 12.67 8.56
C MET A 308 4.62 13.54 8.36
N VAL A 309 5.83 13.02 8.58
CA VAL A 309 7.07 13.73 8.25
C VAL A 309 7.44 13.63 6.76
N GLN A 310 6.99 12.59 6.05
CA GLN A 310 7.23 12.43 4.60
C GLN A 310 6.79 13.65 3.76
N PRO A 311 5.58 14.23 3.93
CA PRO A 311 5.20 15.44 3.19
C PRO A 311 6.13 16.64 3.50
N VAL A 312 6.63 16.76 4.73
CA VAL A 312 7.60 17.81 5.11
C VAL A 312 8.91 17.59 4.36
N GLY A 313 9.44 16.37 4.37
CA GLY A 313 10.65 16.00 3.62
C GLY A 313 10.51 16.26 2.12
N ILE A 314 9.36 15.92 1.53
CA ILE A 314 9.06 16.20 0.12
C ILE A 314 9.00 17.70 -0.18
N MET A 315 8.39 18.51 0.68
CA MET A 315 8.34 19.96 0.51
C MET A 315 9.73 20.59 0.56
N PHE A 316 10.54 20.16 1.52
CA PHE A 316 11.92 20.62 1.66
C PHE A 316 12.79 20.22 0.46
N GLU A 317 12.70 18.95 0.04
CA GLU A 317 13.35 18.42 -1.15
C GLU A 317 12.96 19.19 -2.43
N ASP A 318 11.65 19.42 -2.64
CA ASP A 318 11.17 20.20 -3.77
C ASP A 318 11.73 21.63 -3.76
N GLY A 319 11.83 22.24 -2.57
CA GLY A 319 12.43 23.57 -2.37
C GLY A 319 13.92 23.61 -2.74
N ILE A 320 14.71 22.64 -2.27
CA ILE A 320 16.14 22.52 -2.60
C ILE A 320 16.34 22.29 -4.10
N ILE A 321 15.58 21.37 -4.70
CA ILE A 321 15.68 21.06 -6.12
C ILE A 321 15.33 22.29 -6.97
N GLU A 322 14.29 23.03 -6.57
CA GLU A 322 13.87 24.25 -7.26
C GLU A 322 14.90 25.39 -7.09
N ALA A 323 15.46 25.58 -5.90
CA ALA A 323 16.55 26.52 -5.69
C ALA A 323 17.77 26.15 -6.55
N GLY A 324 18.16 24.87 -6.55
CA GLY A 324 19.27 24.36 -7.37
C GLY A 324 19.06 24.60 -8.87
N LYS A 325 17.83 24.44 -9.38
CA LYS A 325 17.50 24.80 -10.77
C LYS A 325 17.72 26.29 -11.04
N ARG A 326 17.28 27.17 -10.13
CA ARG A 326 17.41 28.62 -10.27
C ARG A 326 18.87 29.08 -10.22
N PHE A 327 19.71 28.40 -9.46
CA PHE A 327 21.16 28.65 -9.39
C PHE A 327 21.96 27.91 -10.47
N GLY A 328 21.30 27.22 -11.41
CA GLY A 328 21.99 26.52 -12.51
C GLY A 328 22.80 25.29 -12.08
N LEU A 329 22.46 24.66 -10.94
CA LEU A 329 23.14 23.45 -10.49
C LEU A 329 22.93 22.28 -11.46
N ASP A 330 24.00 21.53 -11.66
CA ASP A 330 23.98 20.33 -12.50
C ASP A 330 22.90 19.33 -12.02
N PRO A 331 22.18 18.67 -12.94
CA PRO A 331 21.21 17.63 -12.59
C PRO A 331 21.76 16.54 -11.66
N ALA A 332 23.02 16.12 -11.83
CA ALA A 332 23.67 15.11 -11.01
C ALA A 332 23.81 15.55 -9.55
N ILE A 333 24.16 16.83 -9.32
CA ILE A 333 24.24 17.39 -7.96
C ILE A 333 22.85 17.36 -7.31
N ARG A 334 21.80 17.70 -8.07
CA ARG A 334 20.42 17.66 -7.57
C ARG A 334 19.96 16.23 -7.24
N ILE A 335 20.38 15.24 -8.04
CA ILE A 335 20.15 13.81 -7.77
C ILE A 335 20.87 13.38 -6.49
N LEU A 336 22.14 13.75 -6.32
CA LEU A 336 22.90 13.43 -5.11
C LEU A 336 22.27 14.05 -3.85
N LEU A 337 21.82 15.30 -3.92
CA LEU A 337 21.08 15.95 -2.82
C LEU A 337 19.80 15.18 -2.48
N GLY A 338 19.03 14.77 -3.49
CA GLY A 338 17.82 13.98 -3.27
C GLY A 338 18.12 12.58 -2.69
N ILE A 339 19.16 11.89 -3.15
CA ILE A 339 19.63 10.61 -2.58
C ILE A 339 20.01 10.81 -1.11
N PHE A 340 20.77 11.85 -0.80
CA PHE A 340 21.12 12.18 0.58
C PHE A 340 19.88 12.41 1.43
N MET A 341 18.86 13.11 0.91
CA MET A 341 17.60 13.32 1.64
C MET A 341 16.77 12.04 1.79
N VAL A 342 16.76 11.15 0.79
CA VAL A 342 16.17 9.82 0.93
C VAL A 342 16.87 9.06 2.04
N LEU A 343 18.20 9.00 2.00
CA LEU A 343 18.97 8.33 3.05
C LEU A 343 18.70 8.97 4.39
N LEU A 344 18.70 10.30 4.52
CA LEU A 344 18.47 11.01 5.78
C LEU A 344 17.04 10.84 6.32
N VAL A 345 16.00 10.94 5.49
CA VAL A 345 14.60 10.78 5.94
C VAL A 345 14.28 9.32 6.22
N PHE A 346 14.79 8.40 5.40
CA PHE A 346 14.67 6.99 5.71
C PHE A 346 15.56 6.60 6.88
N GLU A 347 16.69 7.25 7.11
CA GLU A 347 17.55 7.15 8.30
C GLU A 347 16.75 7.66 9.47
N ILE A 348 16.51 8.96 9.67
CA ILE A 348 15.83 9.60 10.83
C ILE A 348 14.47 8.95 11.20
N HIS A 349 13.84 8.20 10.29
CA HIS A 349 12.53 7.60 10.55
C HIS A 349 12.43 6.09 10.34
N SER A 350 13.52 5.42 9.92
CA SER A 350 13.67 3.99 10.14
C SER A 350 13.42 3.62 11.62
N PHE A 351 13.69 4.61 12.48
CA PHE A 351 13.57 4.64 13.92
C PHE A 351 12.21 4.23 14.50
N VAL A 352 11.17 4.29 13.69
CA VAL A 352 9.80 3.96 14.08
C VAL A 352 9.41 2.54 13.67
N SER A 353 10.06 2.01 12.64
CA SER A 353 9.67 0.76 11.98
C SER A 353 10.21 -0.50 12.68
N ALA A 354 11.20 -0.33 13.55
CA ALA A 354 11.85 -1.42 14.26
C ALA A 354 10.95 -2.06 15.32
N GLU A 355 10.15 -1.28 16.05
CA GLU A 355 9.12 -1.80 16.97
C GLU A 355 7.96 -2.49 16.22
N ILE A 356 7.79 -2.20 14.92
CA ILE A 356 6.77 -2.81 14.04
C ILE A 356 7.20 -4.20 13.54
N MET A 357 8.50 -4.51 13.59
CA MET A 357 9.09 -5.65 12.84
C MET A 357 9.92 -6.63 13.66
N ALA A 358 10.22 -6.31 14.92
CA ALA A 358 10.54 -7.26 15.98
C ALA A 358 9.26 -7.98 16.42
#